data_AF-A0A0W1R770-F1
#
_entry.id   AF-A0A0W1R770-F1
#
_cell.length_a   1.000
_cell.length_b   1.000
_cell.length_c   1.000
_cell.angle_alpha   90.00
_cell.angle_beta   90.00
_cell.angle_gamma   90.00
#
_symmetry.space_group_name_H-M   'P 1'
#
loop_
_entity.id
_entity.type
_entity.pdbx_description
1 polymer ?
#
loop_
_entity_poly.entity_id
_entity_poly.type
_entity_poly.pdbx_seq_one_letter_code
_entity_poly.pdbx_strand_id
1 'polypeptide(L)'
;MTNLSAQRRMAADVLDVGKSRVWFDPEEQDEIAEAITREDIRDLVDSGTIRAKDAKSNSRGRARERQAKRDYGHRSGPGTRKGKAGARRDSKDEWMSRIRAQRARLKELRDDGPLNRTQYRELYNKASGGEFDSVDRLEAYARNNYDIELEDQ
;
A
#
# COMPACT_ATOMS: atom_id res chain seq x y z
N MET A 1 -24.16 43.53 -5.01
CA MET A 1 -23.53 42.22 -4.73
C MET A 1 -22.35 42.49 -3.81
N THR A 2 -22.45 42.09 -2.55
CA THR A 2 -21.43 42.31 -1.51
C THR A 2 -20.22 41.41 -1.76
N ASN A 3 -19.01 41.91 -1.48
CA ASN A 3 -17.79 41.15 -1.69
C ASN A 3 -17.47 40.30 -0.45
N LEU A 4 -17.83 39.01 -0.50
CA LEU A 4 -17.61 38.06 0.61
C LEU A 4 -16.26 37.32 0.56
N SER A 5 -15.27 37.85 -0.16
CA SER A 5 -13.99 37.14 -0.36
C SER A 5 -13.16 37.03 0.94
N ALA A 6 -13.26 38.02 1.83
CA ALA A 6 -12.60 38.02 3.13
C ALA A 6 -13.21 36.96 4.06
N GLN A 7 -14.54 36.93 4.17
CA GLN A 7 -15.30 35.95 4.93
C GLN A 7 -15.05 34.55 4.39
N ARG A 8 -15.01 34.38 3.06
CA ARG A 8 -14.70 33.08 2.44
C ARG A 8 -13.29 32.60 2.78
N ARG A 9 -12.32 33.51 2.92
CA ARG A 9 -10.97 33.18 3.38
C ARG A 9 -10.97 32.80 4.87
N MET A 10 -11.64 33.57 5.72
CA MET A 10 -11.72 33.27 7.16
C MET A 10 -12.43 31.95 7.43
N ALA A 11 -13.56 31.69 6.76
CA ALA A 11 -14.29 30.44 6.84
C ALA A 11 -13.47 29.24 6.35
N ALA A 12 -12.70 29.40 5.27
CA ALA A 12 -11.79 28.37 4.79
C ALA A 12 -10.74 27.98 5.83
N ASP A 13 -10.13 28.98 6.49
CA ASP A 13 -9.16 28.76 7.55
C ASP A 13 -9.81 28.13 8.80
N VAL A 14 -11.04 28.55 9.17
CA VAL A 14 -11.77 28.02 10.34
C VAL A 14 -12.21 26.57 10.12
N LEU A 15 -12.67 26.24 8.90
CA LEU A 15 -13.14 24.90 8.54
C LEU A 15 -12.01 23.96 8.07
N ASP A 16 -10.76 24.44 8.01
CA ASP A 16 -9.59 23.74 7.47
C ASP A 16 -9.84 23.13 6.07
N VAL A 17 -10.44 23.93 5.17
CA VAL A 17 -10.72 23.54 3.79
C VAL A 17 -10.32 24.63 2.80
N GLY A 18 -10.16 24.28 1.52
CA GLY A 18 -9.94 25.28 0.47
C GLY A 18 -11.16 26.20 0.26
N LYS A 19 -10.92 27.47 -0.10
CA LYS A 19 -11.96 28.50 -0.37
C LYS A 19 -13.08 28.06 -1.31
N SER A 20 -12.78 27.17 -2.26
CA SER A 20 -13.73 26.60 -3.22
C SER A 20 -14.75 25.64 -2.58
N ARG A 21 -14.40 25.05 -1.43
CA ARG A 21 -15.25 24.14 -0.66
C ARG A 21 -16.12 24.86 0.36
N VAL A 22 -15.90 26.14 0.61
CA VAL A 22 -16.80 26.93 1.47
C VAL A 22 -18.11 27.17 0.74
N TRP A 23 -19.22 26.80 1.36
CA TRP A 23 -20.58 27.11 0.95
C TRP A 23 -21.15 28.17 1.89
N PHE A 24 -21.85 29.14 1.30
CA PHE A 24 -22.57 30.19 2.00
C PHE A 24 -24.03 30.04 1.67
N ASP A 25 -24.88 30.22 2.68
CA ASP A 25 -26.31 30.30 2.46
C ASP A 25 -26.64 31.48 1.54
N PRO A 26 -27.32 31.25 0.40
CA PRO A 26 -27.74 32.33 -0.48
C PRO A 26 -28.71 33.31 0.16
N GLU A 27 -29.51 32.87 1.14
CA GLU A 27 -30.56 33.65 1.80
C GLU A 27 -30.02 34.55 2.92
N GLU A 28 -28.93 34.14 3.58
CA GLU A 28 -28.32 34.85 4.72
C GLU A 28 -27.03 35.61 4.33
N GLN A 29 -26.91 36.05 3.07
CA GLN A 29 -25.69 36.73 2.59
C GLN A 29 -25.42 38.07 3.28
N ASP A 30 -26.46 38.74 3.78
CA ASP A 30 -26.32 40.01 4.49
C ASP A 30 -25.72 39.78 5.89
N GLU A 31 -26.18 38.76 6.63
CA GLU A 31 -25.59 38.35 7.91
C GLU A 31 -24.12 37.94 7.75
N ILE A 32 -23.80 37.19 6.69
CA ILE A 32 -22.41 36.82 6.38
C ILE A 32 -21.57 38.06 6.07
N ALA A 33 -22.14 39.10 5.45
CA ALA A 33 -21.41 40.33 5.15
C ALA A 33 -21.05 41.13 6.40
N GLU A 34 -21.89 41.06 7.44
CA GLU A 34 -21.71 41.71 8.74
C GLU A 34 -20.66 41.02 9.62
N ALA A 35 -20.35 39.74 9.38
CA ALA A 35 -19.30 39.01 10.08
C ALA A 35 -17.89 39.54 9.72
N ILE A 36 -17.20 40.11 10.71
CA ILE A 36 -15.87 40.72 10.55
C ILE A 36 -14.78 39.87 11.22
N THR A 37 -15.10 39.23 12.35
CA THR A 37 -14.13 38.47 13.13
C THR A 37 -14.17 36.98 12.80
N ARG A 38 -13.14 36.24 13.25
CA ARG A 38 -13.13 34.77 13.13
C ARG A 38 -14.14 34.12 14.07
N GLU A 39 -14.55 34.79 15.14
CA GLU A 39 -15.54 34.28 16.09
C GLU A 39 -16.92 34.31 15.45
N ASP A 40 -17.32 35.44 14.85
CA ASP A 40 -18.58 35.57 14.10
C ASP A 40 -18.70 34.47 13.01
N ILE A 41 -17.59 34.17 12.33
CA ILE A 41 -17.55 33.10 11.33
C ILE A 41 -17.74 31.70 11.95
N ARG A 42 -17.27 31.46 13.18
CA ARG A 42 -17.51 30.19 13.89
C ARG A 42 -18.98 30.07 14.28
N ASP A 43 -19.59 31.14 14.78
CA ASP A 43 -21.01 31.16 15.11
C ASP A 43 -21.87 30.86 13.88
N LEU A 44 -21.53 31.45 12.73
CA LEU A 44 -22.19 31.18 11.45
C LEU A 44 -21.94 29.76 10.89
N VAL A 45 -20.83 29.13 11.27
CA VAL A 45 -20.59 27.71 10.95
C VAL A 45 -21.45 26.82 11.83
N ASP A 46 -21.55 27.13 13.12
CA ASP A 46 -22.34 26.38 14.10
C ASP A 46 -23.85 26.50 13.82
N SER A 47 -24.32 27.66 13.35
CA SER A 47 -25.69 27.84 12.88
C SER A 47 -26.00 27.14 11.54
N GLY A 48 -24.97 26.76 10.79
CA GLY A 48 -25.09 26.11 9.48
C GLY A 48 -25.22 27.07 8.29
N THR A 49 -25.17 28.39 8.52
CA THR A 49 -25.14 29.43 7.49
C THR A 49 -23.88 29.32 6.62
N ILE A 50 -22.76 28.91 7.20
CA ILE A 50 -21.50 28.61 6.50
C ILE A 50 -21.17 27.11 6.65
N ARG A 51 -20.92 26.43 5.53
CA ARG A 51 -20.64 24.97 5.54
C ARG A 51 -19.47 24.59 4.64
N ALA A 52 -18.80 23.49 4.98
CA ALA A 52 -17.86 22.84 4.07
C ALA A 52 -18.61 21.89 3.13
N LYS A 53 -18.48 22.09 1.81
CA LYS A 53 -18.91 21.12 0.80
C LYS A 53 -18.07 19.87 0.90
N ASP A 54 -18.68 18.71 0.66
CA ASP A 54 -17.95 17.45 0.56
C ASP A 54 -16.82 17.52 -0.47
N ALA A 55 -15.72 16.83 -0.16
CA ALA A 55 -14.60 16.73 -1.08
C ALA A 55 -15.03 15.91 -2.31
N LYS A 56 -14.85 16.47 -3.49
CA LYS A 56 -14.98 15.70 -4.73
C LYS A 56 -13.85 14.68 -4.78
N SER A 57 -14.20 13.40 -4.74
CA SER A 57 -13.25 12.30 -4.86
C SER A 57 -13.51 11.49 -6.13
N ASN A 58 -12.44 10.91 -6.68
CA ASN A 58 -12.54 10.05 -7.86
C ASN A 58 -12.81 8.60 -7.43
N SER A 59 -13.79 7.96 -8.05
CA SER A 59 -14.07 6.54 -7.80
C SER A 59 -12.90 5.65 -8.22
N ARG A 60 -12.54 4.70 -7.36
CA ARG A 60 -11.54 3.65 -7.62
C ARG A 60 -12.14 2.37 -8.20
N GLY A 61 -13.45 2.31 -8.48
CA GLY A 61 -14.14 1.09 -8.92
C GLY A 61 -13.47 0.40 -10.12
N ARG A 62 -13.24 1.13 -11.21
CA ARG A 62 -12.58 0.59 -12.42
C ARG A 62 -11.13 0.18 -12.18
N ALA A 63 -10.43 0.84 -11.25
CA ALA A 63 -9.06 0.49 -10.88
C ALA A 63 -9.03 -0.84 -10.13
N ARG A 64 -9.94 -1.03 -9.16
CA ARG A 64 -10.08 -2.29 -8.40
C ARG A 64 -10.47 -3.46 -9.30
N GLU A 65 -11.43 -3.26 -10.20
CA GLU A 65 -11.84 -4.30 -11.16
C GLU A 65 -10.68 -4.73 -12.06
N ARG A 66 -9.86 -3.77 -12.54
CA ARG A 66 -8.66 -4.07 -13.32
C ARG A 66 -7.61 -4.80 -12.49
N GLN A 67 -7.45 -4.46 -11.22
CA GLN A 67 -6.51 -5.12 -10.31
C GLN A 67 -6.91 -6.57 -10.08
N ALA A 68 -8.18 -6.85 -9.75
CA ALA A 68 -8.67 -8.22 -9.56
C ALA A 68 -8.46 -9.10 -10.81
N LYS A 69 -8.69 -8.54 -12.01
CA LYS A 69 -8.39 -9.22 -13.28
C LYS A 69 -6.89 -9.52 -13.44
N ARG A 70 -6.00 -8.60 -13.02
CA ARG A 70 -4.54 -8.80 -13.06
C ARG A 70 -4.06 -9.83 -12.05
N ASP A 71 -4.61 -9.83 -10.84
CA ASP A 71 -4.26 -10.77 -9.77
C ASP A 71 -4.61 -12.21 -10.17
N TYR A 72 -5.75 -12.40 -10.84
CA TYR A 72 -6.11 -13.68 -11.46
C TYR A 72 -5.17 -14.09 -12.61
N GLY A 73 -4.47 -13.13 -13.24
CA GLY A 73 -3.54 -13.38 -14.35
C GLY A 73 -3.98 -12.82 -15.71
N HIS A 74 -5.17 -12.22 -15.82
CA HIS A 74 -5.59 -11.53 -17.05
C HIS A 74 -4.89 -10.16 -17.21
N ARG A 75 -4.91 -9.60 -18.43
CA ARG A 75 -4.35 -8.25 -18.72
C ARG A 75 -2.87 -8.08 -18.36
N SER A 76 -2.10 -9.18 -18.37
CA SER A 76 -0.67 -9.23 -18.03
C SER A 76 0.21 -9.82 -19.15
N GLY A 77 -0.36 -10.04 -20.34
CA GLY A 77 0.32 -10.63 -21.50
C GLY A 77 1.32 -9.69 -22.20
N PRO A 78 2.14 -10.20 -23.13
CA PRO A 78 3.24 -9.44 -23.75
C PRO A 78 2.83 -8.10 -24.36
N GLY A 79 1.70 -8.05 -25.08
CA GLY A 79 1.22 -6.82 -25.74
C GLY A 79 0.82 -5.68 -24.78
N THR A 80 0.62 -5.97 -23.50
CA THR A 80 0.34 -4.93 -22.49
C THR A 80 1.60 -4.37 -21.83
N ARG A 81 2.75 -5.02 -22.03
CA ARG A 81 4.01 -4.69 -21.36
C ARG A 81 4.77 -3.66 -22.19
N LYS A 82 5.18 -2.56 -21.54
CA LYS A 82 5.99 -1.49 -22.17
C LYS A 82 7.43 -1.44 -21.67
N GLY A 83 7.70 -1.98 -20.48
CA GLY A 83 9.03 -1.99 -19.86
C GLY A 83 9.80 -3.29 -20.05
N LYS A 84 11.14 -3.19 -20.04
CA LYS A 84 12.08 -4.34 -20.05
C LYS A 84 11.79 -5.29 -18.89
N ALA A 85 12.11 -6.58 -19.05
CA ALA A 85 11.91 -7.60 -18.01
C ALA A 85 12.53 -7.22 -16.66
N GLY A 86 13.80 -6.80 -16.65
CA GLY A 86 14.51 -6.38 -15.44
C GLY A 86 13.89 -5.18 -14.70
N ALA A 87 13.17 -4.30 -15.40
CA ALA A 87 12.46 -3.18 -14.76
C ALA A 87 11.12 -3.61 -14.13
N ARG A 88 10.56 -4.76 -14.56
CA ARG A 88 9.31 -5.31 -14.02
C ARG A 88 9.57 -6.26 -12.86
N ARG A 89 10.71 -6.95 -12.88
CA ARG A 89 11.24 -7.77 -11.80
C ARG A 89 12.76 -7.69 -11.84
N ASP A 90 13.35 -7.19 -10.76
CA ASP A 90 14.79 -7.08 -10.65
C ASP A 90 15.38 -8.44 -10.25
N SER A 91 16.43 -8.87 -10.96
CA SER A 91 17.03 -10.19 -10.74
C SER A 91 17.73 -10.31 -9.40
N LYS A 92 18.25 -9.20 -8.86
CA LYS A 92 18.86 -9.17 -7.52
C LYS A 92 17.78 -9.30 -6.45
N ASP A 93 16.65 -8.62 -6.60
CA ASP A 93 15.51 -8.75 -5.68
C ASP A 93 14.93 -10.17 -5.69
N GLU A 94 14.79 -10.78 -6.87
CA GLU A 94 14.37 -12.18 -7.00
C GLU A 94 15.35 -13.14 -6.31
N TRP A 95 16.66 -12.97 -6.53
CA TRP A 95 17.68 -13.78 -5.85
C TRP A 95 17.66 -13.58 -4.34
N MET A 96 17.58 -12.33 -3.87
CA MET A 96 17.52 -12.00 -2.44
C MET A 96 16.29 -12.59 -1.77
N SER A 97 15.12 -12.52 -2.41
CA SER A 97 13.88 -13.12 -1.89
C SER A 97 14.02 -14.64 -1.74
N ARG A 98 14.51 -15.31 -2.80
CA ARG A 98 14.73 -16.76 -2.82
C ARG A 98 15.71 -17.22 -1.75
N ILE A 99 16.90 -16.62 -1.67
CA ILE A 99 17.93 -17.06 -0.72
C ILE A 99 17.53 -16.79 0.73
N ARG A 100 16.79 -15.71 1.00
CA ARG A 100 16.28 -15.42 2.35
C ARG A 100 15.25 -16.45 2.79
N ALA A 101 14.30 -16.81 1.91
CA ALA A 101 13.33 -17.87 2.21
C ALA A 101 14.02 -19.21 2.49
N GLN A 102 14.99 -19.60 1.66
CA GLN A 102 15.77 -20.83 1.87
C GLN A 102 16.55 -20.81 3.20
N ARG A 103 17.22 -19.69 3.53
CA ARG A 103 17.98 -19.57 4.78
C ARG A 103 17.09 -19.52 6.02
N ALA A 104 15.93 -18.89 5.94
CA ALA A 104 14.94 -18.89 7.01
C ALA A 104 14.48 -20.32 7.29
N ARG A 105 14.13 -21.06 6.24
CA ARG A 105 13.73 -22.46 6.38
C ARG A 105 14.84 -23.35 6.93
N LEU A 106 16.06 -23.23 6.44
CA LEU A 106 17.20 -23.98 6.99
C LEU A 106 17.44 -23.67 8.47
N LYS A 107 17.20 -22.42 8.90
CA LYS A 107 17.32 -22.04 10.29
C LYS A 107 16.25 -22.74 11.14
N GLU A 108 15.00 -22.74 10.70
CA GLU A 108 13.90 -23.48 11.37
C GLU A 108 14.25 -24.96 11.51
N LEU A 109 14.60 -25.62 10.41
CA LEU A 109 14.95 -27.05 10.41
C LEU A 109 16.14 -27.39 11.32
N ARG A 110 17.06 -26.45 11.55
CA ARG A 110 18.15 -26.63 12.52
C ARG A 110 17.68 -26.44 13.95
N ASP A 111 16.90 -25.40 14.19
CA ASP A 111 16.46 -25.00 15.53
C ASP A 111 15.42 -26.00 16.09
N ASP A 112 14.58 -26.58 15.22
CA ASP A 112 13.57 -27.59 15.56
C ASP A 112 14.16 -29.02 15.67
N GLY A 113 15.39 -29.23 15.20
CA GLY A 113 16.10 -30.52 15.29
C GLY A 113 16.20 -31.41 14.05
N PRO A 114 15.41 -31.26 12.96
CA PRO A 114 15.57 -32.07 11.74
C PRO A 114 16.97 -32.02 11.10
N LEU A 115 17.71 -30.91 11.23
CA LEU A 115 19.06 -30.77 10.70
C LEU A 115 20.10 -30.64 11.81
N ASN A 116 21.15 -31.46 11.72
CA ASN A 116 22.33 -31.25 12.53
C ASN A 116 23.16 -30.05 12.02
N ARG A 117 24.08 -29.56 12.86
CA ARG A 117 24.92 -28.38 12.57
C ARG A 117 25.71 -28.50 11.25
N THR A 118 26.21 -29.69 10.94
CA THR A 118 27.03 -29.94 9.73
C THR A 118 26.15 -29.93 8.49
N GLN A 119 25.03 -30.65 8.51
CA GLN A 119 24.03 -30.69 7.44
C GLN A 119 23.49 -29.29 7.14
N TYR A 120 23.15 -28.52 8.18
CA TYR A 120 22.74 -27.11 8.04
C TYR A 120 23.81 -26.30 7.28
N ARG A 121 25.08 -26.42 7.66
CA ARG A 121 26.15 -25.62 7.06
C ARG A 121 26.40 -25.99 5.60
N GLU A 122 26.34 -27.27 5.26
CA GLU A 122 26.45 -27.75 3.88
C GLU A 122 25.30 -27.24 3.01
N LEU A 123 24.05 -27.41 3.46
CA LEU A 123 22.88 -26.93 2.75
C LEU A 123 22.87 -25.40 2.62
N TYR A 124 23.31 -24.68 3.65
CA TYR A 124 23.44 -23.22 3.61
C TYR A 124 24.41 -22.76 2.53
N ASN A 125 25.54 -23.44 2.38
CA ASN A 125 26.52 -23.12 1.35
C ASN A 125 26.00 -23.45 -0.05
N LYS A 126 25.34 -24.61 -0.23
CA LYS A 126 24.68 -24.99 -1.49
C LYS A 126 23.59 -23.99 -1.90
N ALA A 127 22.73 -23.60 -0.97
CA ALA A 127 21.72 -22.56 -1.17
C ALA A 127 22.37 -21.22 -1.58
N SER A 128 23.42 -20.81 -0.88
CA SER A 128 24.16 -19.58 -1.18
C SER A 128 24.84 -19.60 -2.56
N GLY A 129 25.21 -20.79 -3.05
CA GLY A 129 25.71 -21.04 -4.40
C GLY A 129 24.62 -21.07 -5.49
N GLY A 130 23.34 -21.04 -5.11
CA GLY A 130 22.22 -21.07 -6.06
C GLY A 130 21.81 -22.47 -6.53
N GLU A 131 22.18 -23.52 -5.79
CA GLU A 131 21.86 -24.92 -6.11
C GLU A 131 20.35 -25.21 -6.11
N PHE A 132 19.55 -24.38 -5.43
CA PHE A 132 18.11 -24.57 -5.26
C PHE A 132 17.30 -23.40 -5.82
N ASP A 133 16.24 -23.72 -6.56
CA ASP A 133 15.32 -22.73 -7.14
C ASP A 133 14.16 -22.36 -6.22
N SER A 134 13.81 -23.22 -5.26
CA SER A 134 12.73 -23.01 -4.30
C SER A 134 13.06 -23.61 -2.93
N VAL A 135 12.23 -23.32 -1.93
CA VAL A 135 12.31 -23.98 -0.61
C VAL A 135 11.98 -25.47 -0.76
N ASP A 136 10.93 -25.81 -1.49
CA ASP A 136 10.53 -27.21 -1.73
C ASP A 136 11.68 -28.04 -2.35
N ARG A 137 12.43 -27.45 -3.29
CA ARG A 137 13.57 -28.14 -3.92
C ARG A 137 14.70 -28.39 -2.91
N LEU A 138 14.95 -27.42 -2.04
CA LEU A 138 15.92 -27.55 -0.95
C LEU A 138 15.49 -28.66 0.03
N GLU A 139 14.21 -28.68 0.42
CA GLU A 139 13.68 -29.70 1.32
C GLU A 139 13.72 -31.10 0.70
N ALA A 140 13.30 -31.24 -0.56
CA ALA A 140 13.38 -32.50 -1.29
C ALA A 140 14.83 -33.00 -1.36
N TYR A 141 15.81 -32.11 -1.56
CA TYR A 141 17.21 -32.48 -1.52
C TYR A 141 17.62 -32.95 -0.11
N ALA A 142 17.22 -32.22 0.93
CA ALA A 142 17.56 -32.54 2.30
C ALA A 142 16.97 -33.90 2.74
N ARG A 143 15.70 -34.18 2.42
CA ARG A 143 15.05 -35.49 2.65
C ARG A 143 15.84 -36.63 2.00
N ASN A 144 16.14 -36.50 0.71
CA ASN A 144 16.82 -37.56 -0.05
C ASN A 144 18.28 -37.83 0.39
N ASN A 145 18.99 -36.82 0.90
CA ASN A 145 20.43 -36.96 1.21
C ASN A 145 20.72 -37.16 2.70
N TYR A 146 19.80 -36.74 3.57
CA TYR A 146 20.03 -36.73 5.01
C TYR A 146 18.94 -37.47 5.81
N ASP A 147 17.98 -38.10 5.12
CA ASP A 147 16.89 -38.92 5.68
C ASP A 147 16.15 -38.22 6.83
N ILE A 148 15.78 -36.96 6.58
CA ILE A 148 15.10 -36.11 7.56
C ILE A 148 13.58 -36.30 7.46
N GLU A 149 12.93 -36.49 8.61
CA GLU A 149 11.47 -36.41 8.72
C GLU A 149 11.05 -34.94 8.79
N LEU A 150 10.33 -34.49 7.77
CA LEU A 150 9.71 -33.17 7.75
C LEU A 150 8.22 -33.35 8.01
N GLU A 151 7.72 -32.79 9.11
CA GLU A 151 6.27 -32.66 9.31
C GLU A 151 5.73 -31.69 8.25
N ASP A 152 4.93 -32.19 7.31
CA ASP A 152 4.19 -31.34 6.39
C ASP A 152 3.08 -30.62 7.20
N GLN A 153 3.15 -29.29 7.30
CA GLN A 153 2.09 -28.45 7.89
C GLN A 153 0.96 -28.18 6.90
#